data_AF-A0A2G2D403-F1
#
_entry.id   AF-A0A2G2D403-F1
#
_cell.length_a   1.000
_cell.length_b   1.000
_cell.length_c   1.000
_cell.angle_alpha   90.00
_cell.angle_beta   90.00
_cell.angle_gamma   90.00
#
_symmetry.space_group_name_H-M   'P 1'
#
loop_
_entity.id
_entity.type
_entity.pdbx_description
1 polymer ?
#
loop_
_entity_poly.entity_id
_entity_poly.type
_entity_poly.pdbx_seq_one_letter_code
_entity_poly.pdbx_strand_id
1 'polypeptide(L)'
;MADFEAVIRKAVNTLDPNNSEKRQLVYGRARSAVRQQLESFTPPPSEEVTLRYLEELEGAIQIVETDSSKQDDPLAELARTMELDYTPPDLEDVLIGDTSDGDFPFADLQIFATNNSPIPDEALSPLERLLGIESHSKPVDPAEYTKLVSQAIPDDLPGPSFEPGENGKLKLARSGHATKSDIERVASIRLALIEVVEELIGVSKGSNSHSQVTKLATKYRNSLGENEQELSIDLAYAYGLRLANFRAELTKGIATGDFPEGSPEVEEALQSVETLHRTMIMDTVRGRELVSHVIEFENPTDAEAKRDSLTEVAEAVAQDDGLIEKDDAPEIVEIAKQFATGSNPGRSSQVATATMSNMLGSIAKPIAFGAAAAATGIIGNASWTGVVSGYNASLPFQNHAIQFFLAHAPALTRLSLLIGGDISWVPSFLQWLKSRERKEQ
;
A
#
# COMPACT_ATOMS: atom_id res chain seq x y z
N MET A 1 13.38 21.44 21.66
CA MET A 1 12.52 21.45 20.45
C MET A 1 13.28 20.72 19.37
N ALA A 2 12.65 19.74 18.73
CA ALA A 2 13.24 19.09 17.57
C ALA A 2 13.37 20.11 16.44
N ASP A 3 14.49 20.10 15.74
CA ASP A 3 14.71 20.98 14.59
C ASP A 3 14.02 20.35 13.37
N PHE A 4 12.71 20.60 13.23
CA PHE A 4 11.91 20.09 12.12
C PHE A 4 12.48 20.52 10.76
N GLU A 5 13.03 21.73 10.68
CA GLU A 5 13.62 22.25 9.46
C GLU A 5 14.82 21.41 9.01
N ALA A 6 15.76 21.12 9.92
CA ALA A 6 16.93 20.30 9.60
C ALA A 6 16.56 18.89 9.12
N VAL A 7 15.54 18.27 9.76
CA VAL A 7 15.06 16.93 9.39
C VAL A 7 14.38 16.94 8.02
N ILE A 8 13.48 17.89 7.78
CA ILE A 8 12.77 18.01 6.50
C ILE A 8 13.74 18.34 5.38
N ARG A 9 14.66 19.29 5.60
CA ARG A 9 15.69 19.69 4.62
C ARG A 9 16.57 18.50 4.26
N LYS A 10 16.97 17.69 5.23
CA LYS A 10 17.75 16.46 4.98
C LYS A 10 16.96 15.46 4.14
N ALA A 11 15.68 15.23 4.45
CA ALA A 11 14.83 14.30 3.71
C ALA A 11 14.61 14.76 2.26
N VAL A 12 14.33 16.06 2.06
CA VAL A 12 14.16 16.66 0.72
C VAL A 12 15.45 16.57 -0.10
N ASN A 13 16.61 16.86 0.49
CA ASN A 13 17.90 16.80 -0.20
C ASN A 13 18.31 15.38 -0.66
N THR A 14 17.69 14.33 -0.10
CA THR A 14 17.92 12.94 -0.52
C THR A 14 17.00 12.48 -1.67
N LEU A 15 16.07 13.32 -2.13
CA LEU A 15 15.19 13.00 -3.24
C LEU A 15 15.90 13.19 -4.59
N ASP A 16 15.81 12.18 -5.45
CA ASP A 16 16.29 12.25 -6.84
C ASP A 16 15.22 11.70 -7.81
N PRO A 17 14.73 12.48 -8.80
CA PRO A 17 14.86 13.94 -8.88
C PRO A 17 14.13 14.65 -7.72
N ASN A 18 14.70 15.73 -7.22
CA ASN A 18 14.06 16.58 -6.21
C ASN A 18 13.03 17.52 -6.87
N ASN A 19 11.86 16.99 -7.21
CA ASN A 19 10.75 17.76 -7.78
C ASN A 19 9.65 18.07 -6.74
N SER A 20 8.79 19.05 -7.03
CA SER A 20 7.74 19.50 -6.10
C SER A 20 6.79 18.36 -5.69
N GLU A 21 6.42 17.48 -6.62
CA GLU A 21 5.53 16.34 -6.34
C GLU A 21 6.11 15.39 -5.29
N LYS A 22 7.38 14.98 -5.41
CA LYS A 22 8.05 14.13 -4.42
C LYS A 22 8.26 14.82 -3.08
N ARG A 23 8.52 16.14 -3.08
CA ARG A 23 8.58 16.93 -1.84
C ARG A 23 7.25 16.93 -1.10
N GLN A 24 6.12 17.06 -1.80
CA GLN A 24 4.79 16.98 -1.18
C GLN A 24 4.54 15.65 -0.48
N LEU A 25 5.01 14.52 -1.04
CA LEU A 25 4.93 13.21 -0.39
C LEU A 25 5.74 13.16 0.92
N VAL A 26 6.95 13.73 0.93
CA VAL A 26 7.78 13.83 2.16
C VAL A 26 7.09 14.67 3.21
N TYR A 27 6.49 15.81 2.84
CA TYR A 27 5.73 16.66 3.75
C TYR A 27 4.49 15.95 4.32
N GLY A 28 3.76 15.20 3.48
CA GLY A 28 2.63 14.36 3.91
C GLY A 28 3.03 13.35 4.98
N ARG A 29 4.13 12.62 4.76
CA ARG A 29 4.66 11.65 5.74
C ARG A 29 5.10 12.30 7.04
N ALA A 30 5.74 13.48 6.97
CA ALA A 30 6.14 14.22 8.17
C ALA A 30 4.92 14.61 9.03
N ARG A 31 3.82 15.06 8.41
CA ARG A 31 2.56 15.39 9.11
C ARG A 31 1.96 14.17 9.80
N SER A 32 1.88 13.05 9.10
CA SER A 32 1.32 11.80 9.67
C SER A 32 2.17 11.29 10.83
N ALA A 33 3.51 11.31 10.70
CA ALA A 33 4.42 10.88 11.75
C ALA A 33 4.31 11.74 13.02
N VAL A 34 4.23 13.07 12.88
CA VAL A 34 4.07 13.98 14.02
C VAL A 34 2.72 13.77 14.71
N ARG A 35 1.63 13.57 13.96
CA ARG A 35 0.31 13.27 14.56
C ARG A 35 0.33 11.96 15.34
N GLN A 36 0.84 10.89 14.74
CA GLN A 36 0.96 9.59 15.40
C GLN A 36 1.81 9.68 16.68
N GLN A 37 2.90 10.46 16.64
CA GLN A 37 3.73 10.70 17.81
C GLN A 37 2.96 11.44 18.91
N LEU A 38 2.19 12.49 18.57
CA LEU A 38 1.38 13.25 19.52
C LEU A 38 0.28 12.40 20.16
N GLU A 39 -0.33 11.50 19.40
CA GLU A 39 -1.35 10.54 19.87
C GLU A 39 -0.77 9.46 20.79
N SER A 40 0.51 9.11 20.63
CA SER A 40 1.17 8.07 21.42
C SER A 40 1.49 8.47 22.87
N PHE A 41 1.46 9.76 23.20
CA PHE A 41 1.74 10.24 24.55
C PHE A 41 0.59 9.93 25.52
N THR A 42 0.93 9.38 26.69
CA THR A 42 -0.03 9.09 27.77
C THR A 42 0.42 9.79 29.07
N PRO A 43 -0.32 10.82 29.56
CA PRO A 43 -1.58 11.35 29.02
C PRO A 43 -1.39 12.14 27.71
N PRO A 44 -2.46 12.27 26.89
CA PRO A 44 -2.40 13.06 25.66
C PRO A 44 -1.99 14.51 25.95
N PRO A 45 -1.12 15.13 25.12
CA PRO A 45 -0.79 16.54 25.25
C PRO A 45 -2.04 17.41 25.09
N SER A 46 -2.02 18.59 25.70
CA SER A 46 -3.13 19.53 25.54
C SER A 46 -3.29 19.94 24.08
N GLU A 47 -4.53 20.23 23.68
CA GLU A 47 -4.86 20.64 22.30
C GLU A 47 -4.03 21.84 21.83
N GLU A 48 -3.81 22.82 22.71
CA GLU A 48 -2.97 23.99 22.43
C GLU A 48 -1.51 23.61 22.11
N VAL A 49 -0.96 22.60 22.78
CA VAL A 49 0.39 22.11 22.52
C VAL A 49 0.44 21.37 21.18
N THR A 50 -0.55 20.51 20.91
CA THR A 50 -0.69 19.80 19.64
C THR A 50 -0.76 20.77 18.46
N LEU A 51 -1.59 21.82 18.57
CA LEU A 51 -1.71 22.85 17.53
C LEU A 51 -0.38 23.57 17.30
N ARG A 52 0.32 23.98 18.38
CA ARG A 52 1.61 24.65 18.25
C ARG A 52 2.67 23.78 17.57
N TYR A 53 2.72 22.49 17.89
CA TYR A 53 3.64 21.54 17.24
C TYR A 53 3.35 21.37 15.75
N LEU A 54 2.08 21.35 15.36
CA LEU A 54 1.68 21.28 13.96
C LEU A 54 1.99 22.59 13.22
N GLU A 55 1.78 23.75 13.84
CA GLU A 55 2.15 25.06 13.27
C GLU A 55 3.66 25.18 13.07
N GLU A 56 4.47 24.71 14.02
CA GLU A 56 5.93 24.68 13.89
C GLU A 56 6.38 23.79 12.73
N LEU A 57 5.74 22.64 12.54
CA LEU A 57 5.99 21.74 11.41
C LEU A 57 5.64 22.41 10.07
N GLU A 58 4.48 23.04 9.96
CA GLU A 58 4.06 23.74 8.73
C GLU A 58 4.98 24.92 8.40
N GLY A 59 5.43 25.67 9.42
CA GLY A 59 6.42 26.73 9.25
C GLY A 59 7.75 26.19 8.68
N ALA A 60 8.23 25.07 9.20
CA ALA A 60 9.44 24.42 8.68
C ALA A 60 9.27 23.92 7.24
N ILE A 61 8.12 23.34 6.90
CA ILE A 61 7.79 22.93 5.52
C ILE A 61 7.80 24.14 4.59
N GLN A 62 7.20 25.26 4.98
CA GLN A 62 7.14 26.47 4.17
C GLN A 62 8.53 27.06 3.90
N ILE A 63 9.42 27.05 4.90
CA ILE A 63 10.81 27.49 4.75
C ILE A 63 11.54 26.60 3.74
N VAL A 64 11.46 25.28 3.90
CA VAL A 64 12.15 24.33 3.01
C VAL A 64 11.60 24.38 1.58
N GLU A 65 10.30 24.56 1.39
CA GLU A 65 9.71 24.68 0.05
C GLU A 65 10.09 26.01 -0.62
N THR A 66 10.18 27.10 0.15
CA THR A 66 10.67 28.40 -0.35
C THR A 66 12.15 28.31 -0.78
N ASP A 67 12.95 27.51 -0.09
CA ASP A 67 14.35 27.30 -0.46
C ASP A 67 14.51 26.34 -1.65
N SER A 68 13.68 25.29 -1.72
CA SER A 68 13.72 24.30 -2.80
C SER A 68 13.19 24.88 -4.12
N SER A 69 12.16 25.73 -4.07
CA SER A 69 11.63 26.43 -5.26
C SER A 69 12.64 27.41 -5.88
N LYS A 70 13.57 27.97 -5.11
CA LYS A 70 14.69 28.77 -5.64
C LYS A 70 15.76 27.93 -6.33
N GLN A 71 15.87 26.64 -5.99
CA GLN A 71 16.77 25.71 -6.67
C GLN A 71 16.16 25.20 -7.99
N ASP A 72 14.83 25.13 -8.07
CA ASP A 72 14.08 24.73 -9.26
C ASP A 72 13.88 25.90 -10.28
N ASP A 73 14.47 27.09 -10.05
CA ASP A 73 14.36 28.24 -10.98
C ASP A 73 15.33 28.11 -12.17
N PRO A 74 14.85 27.85 -13.40
CA PRO A 74 15.70 27.71 -14.58
C PRO A 74 16.46 28.99 -14.95
N LEU A 75 16.06 30.18 -14.47
CA LEU A 75 16.82 31.41 -14.66
C LEU A 75 18.03 31.54 -13.72
N ALA A 76 17.97 30.95 -12.52
CA ALA A 76 19.07 30.96 -11.56
C ALA A 76 20.23 30.06 -12.03
N GLU A 77 19.93 28.99 -12.76
CA GLU A 77 20.92 28.13 -13.41
C GLU A 77 21.60 28.84 -14.60
N LEU A 78 20.83 29.58 -15.41
CA LEU A 78 21.33 30.46 -16.48
C LEU A 78 22.26 31.57 -15.96
N ALA A 79 21.91 32.22 -14.84
CA ALA A 79 22.73 33.27 -14.22
C ALA A 79 24.09 32.73 -13.72
N ARG A 80 24.12 31.51 -13.13
CA ARG A 80 25.38 30.87 -12.72
C ARG A 80 26.25 30.46 -13.90
N THR A 81 25.66 30.04 -15.02
CA THR A 81 26.42 29.75 -16.24
C THR A 81 26.95 31.01 -16.94
N MET A 82 26.32 32.17 -16.75
CA MET A 82 26.79 33.44 -17.33
C MET A 82 27.86 34.16 -16.50
N GLU A 83 28.12 33.74 -15.25
CA GLU A 83 29.05 34.43 -14.34
C GLU A 83 30.49 33.86 -14.38
N LEU A 84 30.77 32.86 -15.23
CA LEU A 84 32.06 32.15 -15.27
C LEU A 84 32.99 32.47 -16.46
N ASP A 85 32.69 33.45 -17.32
CA ASP A 85 33.50 33.65 -18.54
C ASP A 85 33.63 35.11 -19.06
N TYR A 86 33.70 36.10 -18.17
CA TYR A 86 34.09 37.47 -18.58
C TYR A 86 35.33 37.97 -17.84
N THR A 87 36.50 37.51 -18.32
CA THR A 87 37.75 38.26 -18.13
C THR A 87 37.89 39.18 -19.35
N PRO A 88 37.86 40.52 -19.21
CA PRO A 88 38.08 41.41 -20.35
C PRO A 88 39.50 41.19 -20.88
N PRO A 89 39.71 41.03 -22.19
CA PRO A 89 41.06 40.87 -22.73
C PRO A 89 41.80 42.21 -22.70
N ASP A 90 42.93 42.24 -21.99
CA ASP A 90 43.93 43.28 -22.11
C ASP A 90 44.52 43.26 -23.52
N LEU A 91 44.44 44.43 -24.16
CA LEU A 91 45.15 44.77 -25.38
C LEU A 91 46.58 45.14 -25.01
N GLU A 92 47.54 44.25 -25.22
CA GLU A 92 48.92 44.61 -25.59
C GLU A 92 49.73 43.37 -26.02
N ASP A 93 49.99 43.32 -27.33
CA ASP A 93 51.30 43.03 -27.92
C ASP A 93 51.93 41.61 -27.88
N VAL A 94 52.40 41.23 -29.10
CA VAL A 94 53.69 40.57 -29.39
C VAL A 94 53.74 39.04 -29.67
N LEU A 95 53.78 38.78 -30.98
CA LEU A 95 54.74 37.96 -31.75
C LEU A 95 54.78 36.40 -31.63
N ILE A 96 54.49 35.78 -32.79
CA ILE A 96 55.27 34.76 -33.54
C ILE A 96 55.74 33.47 -32.84
N GLY A 97 55.37 32.33 -33.44
CA GLY A 97 56.06 31.02 -33.39
C GLY A 97 55.07 29.86 -33.25
N ASP A 98 54.65 29.17 -34.31
CA ASP A 98 55.31 28.06 -35.04
C ASP A 98 55.43 26.74 -34.25
N THR A 99 55.19 25.63 -34.99
CA THR A 99 55.37 24.19 -34.70
C THR A 99 54.39 23.56 -33.69
N SER A 100 53.49 22.66 -34.11
CA SER A 100 53.62 21.25 -34.52
C SER A 100 53.43 20.25 -33.36
N ASP A 101 52.73 19.17 -33.70
CA ASP A 101 52.67 17.87 -33.01
C ASP A 101 51.82 17.73 -31.74
N GLY A 102 50.92 16.73 -31.77
CA GLY A 102 50.21 16.27 -30.58
C GLY A 102 48.96 15.44 -30.87
N ASP A 103 49.17 14.16 -31.17
CA ASP A 103 48.18 13.07 -31.27
C ASP A 103 47.05 13.12 -30.21
N PHE A 104 45.81 12.93 -30.66
CA PHE A 104 44.71 12.43 -29.83
C PHE A 104 44.18 11.12 -30.44
N PRO A 105 44.33 9.96 -29.77
CA PRO A 105 43.69 8.74 -30.23
C PRO A 105 42.26 8.64 -29.69
N PHE A 106 41.31 8.55 -30.62
CA PHE A 106 40.03 7.87 -30.42
C PHE A 106 40.28 6.36 -30.48
N ALA A 107 40.19 5.66 -29.34
CA ALA A 107 39.91 4.22 -29.28
C ALA A 107 39.63 3.79 -27.83
N ASP A 108 38.42 3.31 -27.58
CA ASP A 108 38.09 2.09 -26.81
C ASP A 108 36.74 2.20 -26.10
N LEU A 109 35.69 2.04 -26.90
CA LEU A 109 34.41 1.50 -26.49
C LEU A 109 34.38 0.03 -26.92
N GLN A 110 34.64 -0.89 -25.99
CA GLN A 110 34.05 -2.23 -25.87
C GLN A 110 34.76 -3.03 -24.75
N ILE A 111 34.03 -4.01 -24.18
CA ILE A 111 34.40 -4.90 -23.06
C ILE A 111 34.02 -4.26 -21.71
N PHE A 112 32.97 -4.68 -20.98
CA PHE A 112 32.78 -6.00 -20.38
C PHE A 112 31.29 -6.43 -20.35
N ALA A 113 30.98 -7.51 -21.06
CA ALA A 113 30.00 -8.49 -20.63
C ALA A 113 30.79 -9.76 -20.27
N THR A 114 30.31 -10.47 -19.24
CA THR A 114 30.85 -11.72 -18.67
C THR A 114 32.07 -11.56 -17.75
N ASN A 115 31.82 -11.60 -16.44
CA ASN A 115 32.64 -12.41 -15.53
C ASN A 115 31.85 -12.75 -14.25
N ASN A 116 31.64 -14.06 -14.09
CA ASN A 116 31.31 -14.73 -12.85
C ASN A 116 32.47 -14.52 -11.87
N SER A 117 32.27 -13.70 -10.84
CA SER A 117 33.08 -13.70 -9.62
C SER A 117 32.17 -14.02 -8.44
N PRO A 118 32.63 -14.83 -7.47
CA PRO A 118 31.86 -15.17 -6.29
C PRO A 118 31.63 -13.92 -5.44
N ILE A 119 30.37 -13.70 -5.07
CA ILE A 119 29.95 -12.63 -4.16
C ILE A 119 30.66 -12.85 -2.80
N PRO A 120 31.35 -11.85 -2.22
CA PRO A 120 31.89 -11.97 -0.87
C PRO A 120 30.74 -12.09 0.14
N ASP A 121 30.87 -13.03 1.07
CA ASP A 121 29.87 -13.44 2.06
C ASP A 121 29.58 -12.40 3.18
N GLU A 122 29.78 -11.10 2.90
CA GLU A 122 29.78 -10.06 3.94
C GLU A 122 29.23 -8.69 3.48
N ALA A 123 28.31 -8.67 2.52
CA ALA A 123 27.53 -7.48 2.21
C ALA A 123 26.23 -7.48 3.04
N LEU A 124 26.25 -6.76 4.17
CA LEU A 124 25.06 -6.43 4.97
C LEU A 124 23.91 -5.98 4.04
N SER A 125 22.71 -6.48 4.31
CA SER A 125 21.54 -6.18 3.52
C SER A 125 21.22 -4.67 3.58
N PRO A 126 20.70 -4.06 2.49
CA PRO A 126 20.22 -2.68 2.51
C PRO A 126 19.20 -2.38 3.64
N LEU A 127 18.50 -3.41 4.13
CA LEU A 127 17.55 -3.36 5.25
C LEU A 127 18.20 -3.11 6.62
N GLU A 128 19.40 -3.64 6.89
CA GLU A 128 20.10 -3.45 8.17
C GLU A 128 20.57 -1.99 8.34
N ARG A 129 20.88 -1.32 7.23
CA ARG A 129 21.21 0.11 7.21
C ARG A 129 19.97 1.00 7.38
N LEU A 130 18.82 0.58 6.84
CA LEU A 130 17.57 1.35 6.92
C LEU A 130 16.98 1.35 8.35
N LEU A 131 17.16 0.27 9.10
CA LEU A 131 16.64 0.12 10.46
C LEU A 131 17.55 0.69 11.56
N GLY A 132 18.71 1.28 11.21
CA GLY A 132 19.65 1.82 12.20
C GLY A 132 20.22 0.77 13.15
N ILE A 133 20.20 -0.51 12.75
CA ILE A 133 20.78 -1.61 13.53
C ILE A 133 22.28 -1.58 13.26
N GLU A 134 22.99 -0.70 13.96
CA GLU A 134 24.44 -0.83 14.06
C GLU A 134 24.76 -2.27 14.48
N SER A 135 25.77 -2.87 13.83
CA SER A 135 26.35 -4.19 14.13
C SER A 135 26.94 -4.24 15.55
N HIS A 136 26.11 -4.04 16.56
CA HIS A 136 26.42 -4.33 17.94
C HIS A 136 26.12 -5.80 18.15
N SER A 137 27.21 -6.57 18.15
CA SER A 137 27.35 -8.02 18.27
C SER A 137 26.81 -8.63 19.58
N LYS A 138 25.77 -8.05 20.19
CA LYS A 138 25.04 -8.70 21.27
C LYS A 138 23.89 -9.48 20.64
N PRO A 139 23.76 -10.79 20.90
CA PRO A 139 22.58 -11.53 20.48
C PRO A 139 21.37 -10.84 21.09
N VAL A 140 20.49 -10.30 20.24
CA VAL A 140 19.22 -9.72 20.66
C VAL A 140 18.45 -10.81 21.41
N ASP A 141 17.91 -10.48 22.58
CA ASP A 141 17.07 -11.39 23.34
C ASP A 141 15.92 -11.86 22.43
N PRO A 142 15.72 -13.17 22.23
CA PRO A 142 14.61 -13.69 21.44
C PRO A 142 13.24 -13.11 21.83
N ALA A 143 13.03 -12.77 23.11
CA ALA A 143 11.80 -12.13 23.57
C ALA A 143 11.66 -10.69 23.06
N GLU A 144 12.76 -9.92 23.08
CA GLU A 144 12.80 -8.55 22.56
C GLU A 144 12.60 -8.53 21.05
N TYR A 145 13.26 -9.44 20.32
CA TYR A 145 13.10 -9.54 18.87
C TYR A 145 11.66 -9.95 18.47
N THR A 146 11.03 -10.86 19.22
CA THR A 146 9.63 -11.24 18.98
C THR A 146 8.69 -10.06 19.21
N LYS A 147 8.93 -9.25 20.24
CA LYS A 147 8.18 -8.02 20.50
C LYS A 147 8.33 -7.04 19.34
N LEU A 148 9.55 -6.80 18.86
CA LEU A 148 9.80 -5.91 17.72
C LEU A 148 9.07 -6.38 16.46
N VAL A 149 9.10 -7.68 16.16
CA VAL A 149 8.39 -8.24 15.00
C VAL A 149 6.87 -8.08 15.15
N SER A 150 6.32 -8.32 16.34
CA SER A 150 4.87 -8.13 16.57
C SER A 150 4.43 -6.66 16.42
N GLN A 151 5.30 -5.72 16.78
CA GLN A 151 5.05 -4.28 16.64
C GLN A 151 5.27 -3.77 15.22
N ALA A 152 6.03 -4.50 14.41
CA ALA A 152 6.32 -4.14 13.03
C ALA A 152 5.17 -4.50 12.07
N ILE A 153 4.29 -5.43 12.44
CA ILE A 153 3.11 -5.76 11.63
C ILE A 153 2.09 -4.62 11.83
N PRO A 154 1.76 -3.84 10.79
CA PRO A 154 0.92 -2.66 10.93
C PRO A 154 -0.53 -3.04 11.26
N ASP A 155 -1.26 -2.05 11.77
CA ASP A 155 -2.71 -2.10 11.82
C ASP A 155 -3.31 -2.13 10.41
N ASP A 156 -4.58 -2.52 10.33
CA ASP A 156 -5.26 -2.69 9.06
C ASP A 156 -5.39 -1.34 8.34
N LEU A 157 -4.95 -1.30 7.09
CA LEU A 157 -5.09 -0.14 6.21
C LEU A 157 -6.56 0.06 5.81
N PRO A 158 -6.94 1.29 5.40
CA PRO A 158 -8.24 1.53 4.81
C PRO A 158 -8.52 0.64 3.59
N GLY A 159 -9.49 -0.27 3.71
CA GLY A 159 -9.85 -1.22 2.67
C GLY A 159 -10.43 -2.52 3.25
N PRO A 160 -10.75 -3.51 2.40
CA PRO A 160 -11.23 -4.81 2.86
C PRO A 160 -10.29 -5.39 3.92
N SER A 161 -10.85 -5.79 5.06
CA SER A 161 -10.12 -6.46 6.14
C SER A 161 -10.59 -7.90 6.34
N PHE A 162 -9.94 -8.60 7.26
CA PHE A 162 -10.16 -10.02 7.48
C PHE A 162 -10.44 -10.30 8.95
N GLU A 163 -11.42 -11.15 9.20
CA GLU A 163 -11.80 -11.59 10.54
C GLU A 163 -11.80 -13.12 10.60
N PRO A 164 -11.64 -13.72 11.79
CA PRO A 164 -11.77 -15.17 11.93
C PRO A 164 -13.22 -15.59 11.64
N GLY A 165 -13.36 -16.57 10.77
CA GLY A 165 -14.59 -17.30 10.51
C GLY A 165 -14.88 -18.37 11.56
N GLU A 166 -16.05 -18.99 11.47
CA GLU A 166 -16.52 -19.98 12.44
C GLU A 166 -15.67 -21.26 12.46
N ASN A 167 -15.01 -21.56 11.34
CA ASN A 167 -14.13 -22.72 11.17
C ASN A 167 -12.66 -22.43 11.57
N GLY A 168 -12.37 -21.23 12.08
CA GLY A 168 -11.02 -20.81 12.47
C GLY A 168 -10.10 -20.42 11.30
N LYS A 169 -10.61 -20.36 10.07
CA LYS A 169 -9.97 -19.71 8.91
C LYS A 169 -10.32 -18.23 8.89
N LEU A 170 -9.63 -17.43 8.09
CA LEU A 170 -10.00 -16.04 7.86
C LEU A 170 -11.11 -15.95 6.80
N LYS A 171 -11.98 -14.96 6.95
CA LYS A 171 -12.98 -14.57 5.96
C LYS A 171 -12.92 -13.06 5.74
N LEU A 172 -13.46 -12.59 4.62
CA LEU A 172 -13.57 -11.16 4.37
C LEU A 172 -14.54 -10.54 5.40
N ALA A 173 -14.02 -9.61 6.19
CA ALA A 173 -14.79 -8.93 7.21
C ALA A 173 -15.68 -7.85 6.60
N ARG A 174 -16.82 -7.60 7.23
CA ARG A 174 -17.59 -6.37 6.99
C ARG A 174 -16.86 -5.19 7.65
N SER A 175 -15.83 -4.67 7.01
CA SER A 175 -14.96 -3.63 7.57
C SER A 175 -15.42 -2.21 7.23
N GLY A 176 -14.81 -1.22 7.87
CA GLY A 176 -15.10 0.20 7.63
C GLY A 176 -16.54 0.56 7.97
N HIS A 177 -17.04 0.13 9.14
CA HIS A 177 -18.40 0.43 9.56
C HIS A 177 -18.69 1.93 9.53
N ALA A 178 -19.81 2.30 8.94
CA ALA A 178 -20.27 3.68 8.89
C ALA A 178 -20.49 4.22 10.31
N THR A 179 -20.05 5.45 10.59
CA THR A 179 -20.40 6.11 11.84
C THR A 179 -21.90 6.40 11.89
N LYS A 180 -22.46 6.67 13.08
CA LYS A 180 -23.89 7.08 13.19
C LYS A 180 -24.22 8.28 12.28
N SER A 181 -23.32 9.25 12.21
CA SER A 181 -23.49 10.42 11.33
C SER A 181 -23.40 10.05 9.85
N ASP A 182 -22.53 9.10 9.48
CA ASP A 182 -22.48 8.60 8.10
C ASP A 182 -23.80 7.91 7.73
N ILE A 183 -24.29 7.02 8.61
CA ILE A 183 -25.56 6.31 8.43
C ILE A 183 -26.71 7.28 8.14
N GLU A 184 -26.87 8.31 8.97
CA GLU A 184 -27.92 9.32 8.80
C GLU A 184 -27.79 10.08 7.46
N ARG A 185 -26.55 10.40 7.04
CA ARG A 185 -26.29 11.10 5.77
C ARG A 185 -26.61 10.25 4.55
N VAL A 186 -26.22 8.97 4.58
CA VAL A 186 -26.28 8.11 3.40
C VAL A 186 -27.52 7.22 3.34
N ALA A 187 -28.39 7.24 4.35
CA ALA A 187 -29.57 6.37 4.42
C ALA A 187 -30.44 6.40 3.15
N SER A 188 -30.79 7.60 2.66
CA SER A 188 -31.62 7.76 1.45
C SER A 188 -30.89 7.31 0.19
N ILE A 189 -29.61 7.66 0.03
CA ILE A 189 -28.78 7.26 -1.11
C ILE A 189 -28.59 5.75 -1.12
N ARG A 190 -28.37 5.12 0.04
CA ARG A 190 -28.21 3.67 0.19
C ARG A 190 -29.47 2.92 -0.25
N LEU A 191 -30.66 3.40 0.13
CA LEU A 191 -31.92 2.75 -0.29
C LEU A 191 -32.12 2.84 -1.80
N ALA A 192 -31.90 4.01 -2.40
CA ALA A 192 -31.96 4.18 -3.85
C ALA A 192 -30.92 3.30 -4.57
N LEU A 193 -29.71 3.22 -4.02
CA LEU A 193 -28.65 2.37 -4.55
C LEU A 193 -28.99 0.88 -4.45
N ILE A 194 -29.61 0.43 -3.36
CA ILE A 194 -30.10 -0.95 -3.20
C ILE A 194 -31.11 -1.28 -4.31
N GLU A 195 -32.08 -0.40 -4.55
CA GLU A 195 -33.11 -0.58 -5.58
C GLU A 195 -32.48 -0.74 -6.97
N VAL A 196 -31.58 0.17 -7.36
CA VAL A 196 -30.90 0.13 -8.66
C VAL A 196 -29.99 -1.10 -8.81
N VAL A 197 -29.32 -1.53 -7.73
CA VAL A 197 -28.50 -2.76 -7.76
C VAL A 197 -29.38 -4.01 -7.91
N GLU A 198 -30.54 -4.05 -7.26
CA GLU A 198 -31.50 -5.16 -7.42
C GLU A 198 -32.09 -5.20 -8.83
N GLU A 199 -32.37 -4.04 -9.43
CA GLU A 199 -32.72 -3.94 -10.84
C GLU A 199 -31.60 -4.46 -11.74
N LEU A 200 -30.35 -4.03 -11.52
CA LEU A 200 -29.17 -4.51 -12.25
C LEU A 200 -29.04 -6.04 -12.18
N ILE A 201 -29.23 -6.63 -10.99
CA ILE A 201 -29.26 -8.08 -10.80
C ILE A 201 -30.39 -8.70 -11.63
N GLY A 202 -31.58 -8.12 -11.59
CA GLY A 202 -32.76 -8.57 -12.34
C GLY A 202 -32.53 -8.59 -13.86
N VAL A 203 -32.04 -7.49 -14.44
CA VAL A 203 -31.83 -7.36 -15.89
C VAL A 203 -30.62 -8.15 -16.40
N SER A 204 -29.61 -8.38 -15.56
CA SER A 204 -28.45 -9.19 -15.93
C SER A 204 -28.69 -10.70 -15.78
N LYS A 205 -29.65 -11.10 -14.94
CA LYS A 205 -29.92 -12.52 -14.65
C LYS A 205 -30.49 -13.24 -15.88
N GLY A 206 -29.87 -14.37 -16.22
CA GLY A 206 -30.27 -15.21 -17.36
C GLY A 206 -29.57 -14.86 -18.66
N SER A 207 -28.79 -13.78 -18.71
CA SER A 207 -27.88 -13.53 -19.82
C SER A 207 -26.53 -14.21 -19.58
N ASN A 208 -26.13 -15.08 -20.51
CA ASN A 208 -24.79 -15.70 -20.47
C ASN A 208 -23.67 -14.64 -20.56
N SER A 209 -23.90 -13.54 -21.30
CA SER A 209 -22.93 -12.45 -21.45
C SER A 209 -22.80 -11.56 -20.21
N HIS A 210 -23.78 -11.60 -19.29
CA HIS A 210 -23.81 -10.74 -18.09
C HIS A 210 -23.75 -11.53 -16.77
N SER A 211 -23.41 -12.81 -16.81
CA SER A 211 -23.27 -13.64 -15.61
C SER A 211 -22.27 -13.07 -14.58
N GLN A 212 -21.19 -12.45 -15.06
CA GLN A 212 -20.22 -11.76 -14.20
C GLN A 212 -20.81 -10.50 -13.55
N VAL A 213 -21.62 -9.72 -14.30
CA VAL A 213 -22.35 -8.55 -13.76
C VAL A 213 -23.26 -8.99 -12.62
N THR A 214 -24.07 -10.02 -12.84
CA THR A 214 -25.00 -10.52 -11.81
C THR A 214 -24.24 -10.96 -10.55
N LYS A 215 -23.11 -11.67 -10.71
CA LYS A 215 -22.27 -12.10 -9.58
C LYS A 215 -21.70 -10.91 -8.82
N LEU A 216 -21.11 -9.94 -9.52
CA LEU A 216 -20.53 -8.74 -8.89
C LEU A 216 -21.59 -7.85 -8.23
N ALA A 217 -22.72 -7.62 -8.90
CA ALA A 217 -23.83 -6.84 -8.37
C ALA A 217 -24.43 -7.49 -7.12
N THR A 218 -24.52 -8.82 -7.08
CA THR A 218 -24.96 -9.55 -5.88
C THR A 218 -23.99 -9.35 -4.71
N LYS A 219 -22.67 -9.44 -4.95
CA LYS A 219 -21.66 -9.17 -3.91
C LYS A 219 -21.72 -7.73 -3.42
N TYR A 220 -21.87 -6.78 -4.35
CA TYR A 220 -22.04 -5.37 -4.02
C TYR A 220 -23.32 -5.15 -3.19
N ARG A 221 -24.45 -5.74 -3.57
CA ARG A 221 -25.70 -5.67 -2.80
C ARG A 221 -25.54 -6.18 -1.37
N ASN A 222 -24.83 -7.29 -1.18
CA ASN A 222 -24.56 -7.87 0.14
C ASN A 222 -23.68 -6.96 1.00
N SER A 223 -22.75 -6.20 0.40
CA SER A 223 -21.90 -5.23 1.10
C SER A 223 -22.66 -4.01 1.62
N LEU A 224 -23.82 -3.69 1.00
CA LEU A 224 -24.71 -2.63 1.47
C LEU A 224 -25.50 -3.04 2.73
N GLY A 225 -25.47 -4.32 3.13
CA GLY A 225 -26.18 -4.83 4.30
C GLY A 225 -27.69 -4.92 4.13
N GLU A 226 -28.38 -5.59 5.05
CA GLU A 226 -29.85 -5.55 5.12
C GLU A 226 -30.34 -4.26 5.80
N ASN A 227 -29.63 -3.84 6.85
CA ASN A 227 -29.86 -2.60 7.58
C ASN A 227 -28.62 -1.68 7.52
N GLU A 228 -28.78 -0.46 8.02
CA GLU A 228 -27.74 0.57 8.00
C GLU A 228 -26.52 0.20 8.84
N GLN A 229 -26.69 -0.59 9.92
CA GLN A 229 -25.61 -1.01 10.80
C GLN A 229 -24.71 -2.07 10.15
N GLU A 230 -25.24 -2.80 9.17
CA GLU A 230 -24.51 -3.82 8.41
C GLU A 230 -23.75 -3.27 7.20
N LEU A 231 -23.84 -1.97 6.92
CA LEU A 231 -23.12 -1.34 5.82
C LEU A 231 -21.61 -1.42 6.04
N SER A 232 -20.92 -2.08 5.11
CA SER A 232 -19.45 -2.10 5.05
C SER A 232 -18.98 -1.12 3.98
N ILE A 233 -18.40 0.01 4.37
CA ILE A 233 -17.91 1.02 3.42
C ILE A 233 -16.73 0.49 2.60
N ASP A 234 -15.85 -0.27 3.24
CA ASP A 234 -14.65 -0.82 2.60
C ASP A 234 -14.99 -1.86 1.51
N LEU A 235 -15.92 -2.80 1.80
CA LEU A 235 -16.38 -3.76 0.80
C LEU A 235 -17.24 -3.10 -0.27
N ALA A 236 -18.12 -2.17 0.10
CA ALA A 236 -18.91 -1.42 -0.88
C ALA A 236 -18.00 -0.65 -1.83
N TYR A 237 -16.94 -0.02 -1.33
CA TYR A 237 -15.92 0.65 -2.14
C TYR A 237 -15.25 -0.32 -3.12
N ALA A 238 -14.75 -1.46 -2.63
CA ALA A 238 -14.08 -2.46 -3.45
C ALA A 238 -15.00 -3.01 -4.57
N TYR A 239 -16.22 -3.43 -4.23
CA TYR A 239 -17.15 -4.01 -5.19
C TYR A 239 -17.73 -3.00 -6.17
N GLY A 240 -18.02 -1.77 -5.71
CA GLY A 240 -18.48 -0.70 -6.58
C GLY A 240 -17.42 -0.29 -7.60
N LEU A 241 -16.15 -0.26 -7.18
CA LEU A 241 -15.03 -0.05 -8.08
C LEU A 241 -14.88 -1.18 -9.11
N ARG A 242 -15.04 -2.44 -8.70
CA ARG A 242 -15.01 -3.59 -9.63
C ARG A 242 -16.15 -3.54 -10.66
N LEU A 243 -17.35 -3.11 -10.26
CA LEU A 243 -18.45 -2.87 -11.20
C LEU A 243 -18.11 -1.75 -12.20
N ALA A 244 -17.52 -0.65 -11.74
CA ALA A 244 -17.09 0.44 -12.62
C ALA A 244 -15.99 0.01 -13.60
N ASN A 245 -15.01 -0.78 -13.13
CA ASN A 245 -13.97 -1.35 -13.98
C ASN A 245 -14.54 -2.31 -15.02
N PHE A 246 -15.47 -3.18 -14.61
CA PHE A 246 -16.14 -4.11 -15.52
C PHE A 246 -16.95 -3.39 -16.59
N ARG A 247 -17.67 -2.32 -16.23
CA ARG A 247 -18.36 -1.48 -17.22
C ARG A 247 -17.39 -0.85 -18.21
N ALA A 248 -16.27 -0.29 -17.73
CA ALA A 248 -15.24 0.28 -18.61
C ALA A 248 -14.66 -0.76 -19.58
N GLU A 249 -14.47 -2.00 -19.11
CA GLU A 249 -14.04 -3.14 -19.95
C GLU A 249 -15.11 -3.51 -20.99
N LEU A 250 -16.38 -3.60 -20.60
CA LEU A 250 -17.49 -3.82 -21.52
C LEU A 250 -17.57 -2.74 -22.60
N THR A 251 -17.53 -1.46 -22.20
CA THR A 251 -17.56 -0.34 -23.15
C THR A 251 -16.41 -0.42 -24.14
N LYS A 252 -15.19 -0.74 -23.67
CA LYS A 252 -14.02 -0.92 -24.52
C LYS A 252 -14.20 -2.10 -25.49
N GLY A 253 -14.65 -3.25 -25.01
CA GLY A 253 -14.81 -4.44 -25.84
C GLY A 253 -15.97 -4.33 -26.83
N ILE A 254 -17.03 -3.58 -26.52
CA ILE A 254 -18.08 -3.22 -27.50
C ILE A 254 -17.48 -2.35 -28.60
N ALA A 255 -16.68 -1.34 -28.24
CA ALA A 255 -16.04 -0.45 -29.20
C ALA A 255 -15.02 -1.16 -30.12
N THR A 256 -14.35 -2.21 -29.64
CA THR A 256 -13.44 -3.04 -30.44
C THR A 256 -14.13 -4.18 -31.19
N GLY A 257 -15.42 -4.44 -30.90
CA GLY A 257 -16.18 -5.55 -31.47
C GLY A 257 -15.91 -6.91 -30.81
N ASP A 258 -15.20 -6.93 -29.68
CA ASP A 258 -14.92 -8.13 -28.88
C ASP A 258 -16.16 -8.59 -28.08
N PHE A 259 -17.06 -7.66 -27.76
CA PHE A 259 -18.35 -7.94 -27.12
C PHE A 259 -19.52 -7.47 -27.98
N PRO A 260 -20.65 -8.20 -27.99
CA PRO A 260 -21.89 -7.70 -28.57
C PRO A 260 -22.39 -6.48 -27.79
N GLU A 261 -23.12 -5.57 -28.45
CA GLU A 261 -23.84 -4.50 -27.76
C GLU A 261 -24.71 -5.11 -26.65
N GLY A 262 -24.51 -4.63 -25.42
CA GLY A 262 -25.30 -5.05 -24.27
C GLY A 262 -26.74 -4.56 -24.38
N SER A 263 -27.63 -5.12 -23.55
CA SER A 263 -28.97 -4.57 -23.38
C SER A 263 -28.86 -3.14 -22.83
N PRO A 264 -29.54 -2.15 -23.43
CA PRO A 264 -29.53 -0.76 -22.94
C PRO A 264 -29.90 -0.65 -21.46
N GLU A 265 -30.78 -1.53 -20.99
CA GLU A 265 -31.22 -1.61 -19.60
C GLU A 265 -30.07 -1.97 -18.64
N VAL A 266 -29.16 -2.87 -19.05
CA VAL A 266 -27.98 -3.23 -18.24
C VAL A 266 -27.01 -2.06 -18.12
N GLU A 267 -26.77 -1.34 -19.22
CA GLU A 267 -25.84 -0.19 -19.23
C GLU A 267 -26.41 0.98 -18.41
N GLU A 268 -27.71 1.28 -18.55
CA GLU A 268 -28.39 2.31 -17.76
C GLU A 268 -28.35 1.99 -16.26
N ALA A 269 -28.62 0.74 -15.88
CA ALA A 269 -28.53 0.29 -14.50
C ALA A 269 -27.09 0.38 -13.96
N LEU A 270 -26.08 -0.05 -14.72
CA LEU A 270 -24.66 0.09 -14.32
C LEU A 270 -24.25 1.55 -14.12
N GLN A 271 -24.67 2.45 -15.01
CA GLN A 271 -24.41 3.88 -14.89
C GLN A 271 -25.05 4.50 -13.66
N SER A 272 -26.28 4.09 -13.36
CA SER A 272 -27.01 4.54 -12.17
C SER A 272 -26.34 4.04 -10.89
N VAL A 273 -25.91 2.76 -10.86
CA VAL A 273 -25.12 2.21 -9.74
C VAL A 273 -23.83 3.00 -9.54
N GLU A 274 -23.04 3.24 -10.59
CA GLU A 274 -21.77 3.97 -10.45
C GLU A 274 -21.98 5.39 -9.89
N THR A 275 -23.02 6.08 -10.37
CA THR A 275 -23.33 7.45 -9.96
C THR A 275 -23.71 7.50 -8.49
N LEU A 276 -24.66 6.65 -8.05
CA LEU A 276 -25.10 6.59 -6.67
C LEU A 276 -24.01 6.08 -5.72
N HIS A 277 -23.23 5.08 -6.17
CA HIS A 277 -22.07 4.56 -5.44
C HIS A 277 -21.09 5.68 -5.11
N ARG A 278 -20.69 6.47 -6.12
CA ARG A 278 -19.71 7.55 -5.95
C ARG A 278 -20.19 8.57 -4.91
N THR A 279 -21.44 8.99 -5.00
CA THR A 279 -22.04 9.92 -4.04
C THR A 279 -22.04 9.33 -2.63
N MET A 280 -22.51 8.09 -2.47
CA MET A 280 -22.55 7.41 -1.18
C MET A 280 -21.16 7.33 -0.53
N ILE A 281 -20.14 6.87 -1.26
CA ILE A 281 -18.78 6.75 -0.74
C ILE A 281 -18.25 8.11 -0.29
N MET A 282 -18.38 9.15 -1.12
CA MET A 282 -17.84 10.47 -0.81
C MET A 282 -18.54 11.17 0.37
N ASP A 283 -19.80 10.82 0.65
CA ASP A 283 -20.56 11.36 1.77
C ASP A 283 -20.17 10.75 3.14
N THR A 284 -19.46 9.62 3.13
CA THR A 284 -18.94 9.00 4.36
C THR A 284 -17.53 9.47 4.72
N VAL A 285 -17.22 9.54 6.02
CA VAL A 285 -15.85 9.85 6.49
C VAL A 285 -14.87 8.80 5.99
N ARG A 286 -15.21 7.52 6.18
CA ARG A 286 -14.39 6.38 5.75
C ARG A 286 -14.18 6.33 4.24
N GLY A 287 -15.20 6.64 3.44
CA GLY A 287 -15.07 6.67 1.98
C GLY A 287 -14.15 7.80 1.49
N ARG A 288 -14.15 8.96 2.15
CA ARG A 288 -13.17 10.03 1.85
C ARG A 288 -11.75 9.64 2.25
N GLU A 289 -11.58 8.94 3.37
CA GLU A 289 -10.29 8.39 3.78
C GLU A 289 -9.75 7.43 2.70
N LEU A 290 -10.55 6.44 2.27
CA LEU A 290 -10.19 5.52 1.18
C LEU A 290 -9.74 6.26 -0.09
N VAL A 291 -10.50 7.29 -0.50
CA VAL A 291 -10.17 8.08 -1.69
C VAL A 291 -8.90 8.92 -1.50
N SER A 292 -8.59 9.36 -0.28
CA SER A 292 -7.39 10.16 -0.02
C SER A 292 -6.09 9.37 -0.19
N HIS A 293 -6.12 8.05 0.02
CA HIS A 293 -4.97 7.17 -0.18
C HIS A 293 -4.65 6.91 -1.66
N VAL A 294 -5.56 7.25 -2.58
CA VAL A 294 -5.39 6.96 -4.02
C VAL A 294 -4.19 7.67 -4.63
N ILE A 295 -3.83 8.85 -4.11
CA ILE A 295 -2.73 9.68 -4.61
C ILE A 295 -1.41 8.90 -4.60
N GLU A 296 -1.21 8.01 -3.62
CA GLU A 296 0.00 7.18 -3.51
C GLU A 296 0.10 6.10 -4.60
N PHE A 297 -1.01 5.84 -5.29
CA PHE A 297 -1.15 4.81 -6.32
C PHE A 297 -1.41 5.36 -7.72
N GLU A 298 -1.40 6.69 -7.91
CA GLU A 298 -1.49 7.28 -9.24
C GLU A 298 -0.21 6.97 -10.03
N ASN A 299 -0.36 6.26 -11.15
CA ASN A 299 0.72 5.86 -12.06
C ASN A 299 1.75 4.89 -11.45
N PRO A 300 1.35 3.65 -11.10
CA PRO A 300 2.31 2.67 -10.62
C PRO A 300 3.30 2.34 -11.75
N THR A 301 4.57 2.68 -11.55
CA THR A 301 5.65 2.03 -12.32
C THR A 301 5.53 0.53 -12.15
N ASP A 302 5.83 -0.22 -13.21
CA ASP A 302 5.81 -1.69 -13.20
C ASP A 302 4.46 -2.28 -12.81
N ALA A 303 3.36 -1.66 -13.26
CA ALA A 303 1.99 -2.05 -12.93
C ALA A 303 1.69 -3.54 -13.20
N GLU A 304 2.21 -4.07 -14.30
CA GLU A 304 2.09 -5.48 -14.67
C GLU A 304 2.82 -6.39 -13.69
N ALA A 305 4.10 -6.11 -13.40
CA ALA A 305 4.88 -6.89 -12.43
C ALA A 305 4.26 -6.87 -11.02
N LYS A 306 3.72 -5.73 -10.60
CA LYS A 306 2.98 -5.60 -9.33
C LYS A 306 1.70 -6.44 -9.32
N ARG A 307 0.90 -6.37 -10.39
CA ARG A 307 -0.32 -7.19 -10.54
C ARG A 307 -0.01 -8.67 -10.53
N ASP A 308 1.01 -9.10 -11.26
CA ASP A 308 1.41 -10.51 -11.33
C ASP A 308 1.87 -11.02 -9.96
N SER A 309 2.71 -10.25 -9.26
CA SER A 309 3.16 -10.61 -7.93
C SER A 309 2.03 -10.63 -6.90
N LEU A 310 1.06 -9.70 -6.99
CA LEU A 310 -0.14 -9.70 -6.13
C LEU A 310 -1.01 -10.92 -6.41
N THR A 311 -1.22 -11.24 -7.69
CA THR A 311 -2.07 -12.34 -8.14
C THR A 311 -1.47 -13.68 -7.71
N GLU A 312 -0.16 -13.87 -7.89
CA GLU A 312 0.55 -15.09 -7.47
C GLU A 312 0.42 -15.35 -5.96
N VAL A 313 0.59 -14.31 -5.12
CA VAL A 313 0.44 -14.45 -3.67
C VAL A 313 -1.04 -14.71 -3.31
N ALA A 314 -1.98 -14.02 -3.95
CA ALA A 314 -3.41 -14.26 -3.72
C ALA A 314 -3.83 -15.68 -4.12
N GLU A 315 -3.33 -16.20 -5.23
CA GLU A 315 -3.58 -17.56 -5.69
C GLU A 315 -2.96 -18.60 -4.75
N ALA A 316 -1.74 -18.35 -4.26
CA ALA A 316 -1.09 -19.20 -3.26
C ALA A 316 -1.92 -19.28 -1.97
N VAL A 317 -2.43 -18.15 -1.48
CA VAL A 317 -3.32 -18.14 -0.31
C VAL A 317 -4.63 -18.86 -0.60
N ALA A 318 -5.23 -18.63 -1.78
CA ALA A 318 -6.48 -19.26 -2.18
C ALA A 318 -6.37 -20.79 -2.36
N GLN A 319 -5.18 -21.31 -2.64
CA GLN A 319 -4.89 -22.74 -2.72
C GLN A 319 -4.66 -23.39 -1.35
N ASP A 320 -4.33 -22.61 -0.31
CA ASP A 320 -4.20 -23.12 1.06
C ASP A 320 -5.57 -23.17 1.74
N ASP A 321 -6.17 -24.36 1.72
CA ASP A 321 -7.45 -24.65 2.37
C ASP A 321 -7.44 -24.38 3.88
N GLY A 322 -6.29 -24.15 4.53
CA GLY A 322 -6.20 -23.86 5.96
C GLY A 322 -6.27 -22.38 6.34
N LEU A 323 -6.13 -21.45 5.38
CA LEU A 323 -5.98 -20.02 5.68
C LEU A 323 -7.25 -19.21 5.50
N ILE A 324 -7.91 -19.32 4.36
CA ILE A 324 -9.07 -18.49 4.00
C ILE A 324 -10.31 -19.38 3.81
N GLU A 325 -11.49 -18.85 4.13
CA GLU A 325 -12.77 -19.48 3.78
C GLU A 325 -12.93 -19.63 2.26
N LYS A 326 -13.45 -20.78 1.84
CA LYS A 326 -13.53 -21.16 0.42
C LYS A 326 -14.33 -20.18 -0.43
N ASP A 327 -15.32 -19.52 0.15
CA ASP A 327 -16.19 -18.59 -0.57
C ASP A 327 -15.52 -17.23 -0.81
N ASP A 328 -14.52 -16.87 0.00
CA ASP A 328 -13.78 -15.60 -0.06
C ASP A 328 -12.46 -15.71 -0.81
N ALA A 329 -11.81 -16.87 -0.82
CA ALA A 329 -10.56 -17.09 -1.54
C ALA A 329 -10.58 -16.61 -3.02
N PRO A 330 -11.61 -16.93 -3.83
CA PRO A 330 -11.70 -16.41 -5.20
C PRO A 330 -11.84 -14.89 -5.27
N GLU A 331 -12.41 -14.26 -4.24
CA GLU A 331 -12.60 -12.81 -4.22
C GLU A 331 -11.27 -12.06 -4.09
N ILE A 332 -10.38 -12.56 -3.23
CA ILE A 332 -9.05 -11.99 -3.02
C ILE A 332 -8.24 -12.02 -4.32
N VAL A 333 -8.28 -13.15 -5.04
CA VAL A 333 -7.62 -13.32 -6.34
C VAL A 333 -8.17 -12.32 -7.36
N GLU A 334 -9.48 -12.16 -7.42
CA GLU A 334 -10.10 -11.23 -8.36
C GLU A 334 -9.83 -9.76 -8.02
N ILE A 335 -9.73 -9.41 -6.73
CA ILE A 335 -9.28 -8.07 -6.30
C ILE A 335 -7.83 -7.83 -6.75
N ALA A 336 -6.93 -8.80 -6.55
CA ALA A 336 -5.53 -8.69 -6.97
C ALA A 336 -5.37 -8.49 -8.49
N LYS A 337 -6.14 -9.22 -9.31
CA LYS A 337 -6.13 -9.08 -10.77
C LYS A 337 -6.57 -7.70 -11.26
N GLN A 338 -7.37 -6.99 -10.46
CA GLN A 338 -7.84 -5.65 -10.80
C GLN A 338 -6.80 -4.56 -10.50
N PHE A 339 -5.62 -4.89 -9.98
CA PHE A 339 -4.57 -3.90 -9.74
C PHE A 339 -4.27 -3.08 -11.00
N ALA A 340 -4.32 -1.75 -10.90
CA ALA A 340 -4.10 -0.81 -12.00
C ALA A 340 -4.97 -1.07 -13.26
N THR A 341 -6.24 -1.47 -13.09
CA THR A 341 -7.20 -1.66 -14.20
C THR A 341 -8.36 -0.65 -14.15
N GLY A 342 -9.11 -0.60 -15.25
CA GLY A 342 -10.36 0.17 -15.37
C GLY A 342 -10.18 1.67 -15.51
N SER A 343 -11.26 2.41 -15.23
CA SER A 343 -11.31 3.87 -15.42
C SER A 343 -10.55 4.66 -14.35
N ASN A 344 -10.25 4.02 -13.21
CA ASN A 344 -9.57 4.62 -12.07
C ASN A 344 -8.46 3.68 -11.56
N PRO A 345 -7.35 3.53 -12.32
CA PRO A 345 -6.30 2.56 -11.99
C PRO A 345 -5.71 2.76 -10.59
N GLY A 346 -5.51 4.01 -10.16
CA GLY A 346 -5.00 4.29 -8.80
C GLY A 346 -5.91 3.75 -7.68
N ARG A 347 -7.24 3.85 -7.84
CA ARG A 347 -8.20 3.28 -6.88
C ARG A 347 -8.10 1.77 -6.81
N SER A 348 -7.99 1.12 -7.98
CA SER A 348 -7.92 -0.33 -8.05
C SER A 348 -6.61 -0.87 -7.46
N SER A 349 -5.51 -0.14 -7.65
CA SER A 349 -4.21 -0.41 -7.03
C SER A 349 -4.26 -0.26 -5.52
N GLN A 350 -4.91 0.80 -5.01
CA GLN A 350 -5.12 1.03 -3.58
C GLN A 350 -5.90 -0.12 -2.94
N VAL A 351 -7.04 -0.50 -3.51
CA VAL A 351 -7.88 -1.60 -2.97
C VAL A 351 -7.13 -2.92 -2.97
N ALA A 352 -6.44 -3.25 -4.07
CA ALA A 352 -5.69 -4.50 -4.18
C ALA A 352 -4.53 -4.57 -3.17
N THR A 353 -3.79 -3.46 -3.01
CA THR A 353 -2.68 -3.37 -2.07
C THR A 353 -3.15 -3.44 -0.62
N ALA A 354 -4.17 -2.66 -0.26
CA ALA A 354 -4.74 -2.66 1.08
C ALA A 354 -5.31 -4.04 1.46
N THR A 355 -6.06 -4.67 0.54
CA THR A 355 -6.60 -6.03 0.76
C THR A 355 -5.46 -7.03 1.01
N MET A 356 -4.40 -6.99 0.20
CA MET A 356 -3.25 -7.88 0.37
C MET A 356 -2.51 -7.63 1.70
N SER A 357 -2.27 -6.37 2.05
CA SER A 357 -1.59 -6.00 3.29
C SER A 357 -2.39 -6.45 4.52
N ASN A 358 -3.70 -6.15 4.53
CA ASN A 358 -4.61 -6.55 5.61
C ASN A 358 -4.70 -8.08 5.73
N MET A 359 -4.77 -8.80 4.60
CA MET A 359 -4.77 -10.27 4.61
C MET A 359 -3.48 -10.82 5.23
N LEU A 360 -2.32 -10.40 4.75
CA LEU A 360 -1.03 -10.90 5.24
C LEU A 360 -0.82 -10.52 6.72
N GLY A 361 -1.24 -9.31 7.12
CA GLY A 361 -1.25 -8.87 8.51
C GLY A 361 -2.12 -9.78 9.39
N SER A 362 -3.35 -10.07 8.98
CA SER A 362 -4.26 -10.97 9.71
C SER A 362 -3.76 -12.41 9.81
N ILE A 363 -2.99 -12.90 8.82
CA ILE A 363 -2.34 -14.22 8.88
C ILE A 363 -1.11 -14.18 9.82
N ALA A 364 -0.30 -13.13 9.78
CA ALA A 364 0.96 -13.03 10.52
C ALA A 364 0.79 -12.67 12.00
N LYS A 365 -0.16 -11.78 12.34
CA LYS A 365 -0.40 -11.29 13.72
C LYS A 365 -0.53 -12.46 14.72
N PRO A 366 -1.37 -13.48 14.49
CA PRO A 366 -1.51 -14.60 15.43
C PRO A 366 -0.22 -15.39 15.69
N ILE A 367 0.63 -15.52 14.67
CA ILE A 367 1.91 -16.23 14.79
C ILE A 367 2.87 -15.45 15.69
N ALA A 368 2.98 -14.13 15.47
CA ALA A 368 3.85 -13.24 16.24
C ALA A 368 3.40 -13.15 17.71
N PHE A 369 2.09 -12.98 17.96
CA PHE A 369 1.55 -12.91 19.31
C PHE A 369 1.65 -14.24 20.06
N GLY A 370 1.37 -15.37 19.39
CA GLY A 370 1.50 -16.70 19.99
C GLY A 370 2.93 -16.98 20.48
N ALA A 371 3.93 -16.54 19.73
CA ALA A 371 5.33 -16.67 20.13
C ALA A 371 5.71 -15.77 21.32
N ALA A 372 5.22 -14.52 21.34
CA ALA A 372 5.49 -13.59 22.44
C ALA A 372 4.92 -14.09 23.77
N ALA A 373 3.69 -14.64 23.73
CA ALA A 373 3.04 -15.23 24.90
C ALA A 373 3.84 -16.42 25.45
N ALA A 374 4.35 -17.30 24.57
CA ALA A 374 5.16 -18.44 24.98
C ALA A 374 6.50 -18.01 25.64
N ALA A 375 7.16 -16.98 25.10
CA ALA A 375 8.45 -16.51 25.60
C ALA A 375 8.37 -15.86 27.00
N THR A 376 7.25 -15.23 27.34
CA THR A 376 7.06 -14.54 28.63
C THR A 376 6.69 -15.48 29.78
N GLY A 377 6.49 -16.77 29.52
CA GLY A 377 6.16 -17.76 30.55
C GLY A 377 4.78 -17.56 31.20
N ILE A 378 3.94 -16.66 30.66
CA ILE A 378 2.55 -16.45 31.09
C ILE A 378 1.66 -17.54 30.48
N ILE A 379 2.07 -18.80 30.61
CA ILE A 379 1.30 -20.00 30.19
C ILE A 379 0.60 -20.60 31.42
N GLY A 380 0.19 -19.74 32.35
CA GLY A 380 -0.52 -20.10 33.57
C GLY A 380 -2.02 -19.91 33.41
N ASN A 381 -2.73 -21.02 33.14
CA ASN A 381 -4.18 -21.18 32.99
C ASN A 381 -4.79 -20.79 31.64
N ALA A 382 -5.67 -21.69 31.18
CA ALA A 382 -6.31 -21.81 29.87
C ALA A 382 -7.22 -20.64 29.42
N SER A 383 -6.96 -19.42 29.88
CA SER A 383 -7.75 -18.22 29.60
C SER A 383 -6.90 -17.03 29.14
N TRP A 384 -5.60 -17.20 28.90
CA TRP A 384 -4.82 -16.26 28.07
C TRP A 384 -5.00 -16.58 26.58
N THR A 385 -6.23 -16.90 26.20
CA THR A 385 -6.91 -16.38 25.00
C THR A 385 -6.93 -14.86 25.08
N GLY A 386 -5.74 -14.25 25.10
CA GLY A 386 -5.58 -12.81 25.13
C GLY A 386 -6.27 -12.27 23.90
N VAL A 387 -7.40 -11.60 24.13
CA VAL A 387 -8.19 -10.84 23.17
C VAL A 387 -7.30 -9.71 22.64
N VAL A 388 -6.32 -10.06 21.81
CA VAL A 388 -5.76 -9.11 20.85
C VAL A 388 -6.77 -9.16 19.71
N SER A 389 -7.79 -8.30 19.82
CA SER A 389 -8.91 -8.20 18.88
C SER A 389 -9.83 -9.44 18.76
N GLY A 390 -9.99 -10.23 19.83
CA GLY A 390 -10.96 -11.36 19.84
C GLY A 390 -10.53 -12.63 19.11
N TYR A 391 -9.27 -12.71 18.67
CA TYR A 391 -8.77 -13.77 17.81
C TYR A 391 -8.26 -14.99 18.60
N ASN A 392 -9.03 -16.08 18.64
CA ASN A 392 -8.53 -17.40 19.06
C ASN A 392 -8.06 -18.19 17.83
N ALA A 393 -6.87 -17.87 17.34
CA ALA A 393 -6.24 -18.64 16.26
C ALA A 393 -6.09 -20.09 16.71
N SER A 394 -6.75 -21.02 16.02
CA SER A 394 -6.52 -22.44 16.28
C SER A 394 -5.05 -22.79 15.98
N LEU A 395 -4.46 -23.73 16.74
CA LEU A 395 -3.13 -24.25 16.43
C LEU A 395 -3.01 -24.75 14.96
N PRO A 396 -4.03 -25.43 14.39
CA PRO A 396 -4.05 -25.72 12.96
C PRO A 396 -3.85 -24.50 12.06
N PHE A 397 -4.58 -23.40 12.30
CA PHE A 397 -4.42 -22.17 11.51
C PHE A 397 -3.00 -21.63 11.60
N GLN A 398 -2.42 -21.54 12.79
CA GLN A 398 -1.04 -21.05 12.97
C GLN A 398 -0.02 -21.92 12.23
N ASN A 399 -0.20 -23.24 12.25
CA ASN A 399 0.66 -24.16 11.52
C ASN A 399 0.57 -23.96 10.01
N HIS A 400 -0.65 -23.87 9.46
CA HIS A 400 -0.85 -23.55 8.04
C HIS A 400 -0.21 -22.21 7.67
N ALA A 401 -0.43 -21.18 8.50
CA ALA A 401 0.14 -19.85 8.29
C ALA A 401 1.68 -19.87 8.26
N ILE A 402 2.33 -20.55 9.22
CA ILE A 402 3.80 -20.67 9.24
C ILE A 402 4.30 -21.39 7.98
N GLN A 403 3.67 -22.51 7.62
CA GLN A 403 4.05 -23.28 6.43
C GLN A 403 3.88 -22.47 5.15
N PHE A 404 2.78 -21.74 5.02
CA PHE A 404 2.53 -20.83 3.90
C PHE A 404 3.63 -19.77 3.78
N PHE A 405 3.93 -19.03 4.85
CA PHE A 405 4.94 -17.98 4.82
C PHE A 405 6.32 -18.54 4.44
N LEU A 406 6.71 -19.70 4.98
CA LEU A 406 8.00 -20.33 4.66
C LEU A 406 8.04 -20.86 3.22
N ALA A 407 6.99 -21.54 2.75
CA ALA A 407 6.92 -22.10 1.40
C ALA A 407 6.90 -21.02 0.31
N HIS A 408 6.24 -19.89 0.57
CA HIS A 408 6.08 -18.78 -0.39
C HIS A 408 7.01 -17.59 -0.10
N ALA A 409 8.04 -17.77 0.73
CA ALA A 409 8.97 -16.70 1.10
C ALA A 409 9.56 -15.92 -0.09
N PRO A 410 9.98 -16.55 -1.22
CA PRO A 410 10.48 -15.81 -2.38
C PRO A 410 9.44 -14.88 -3.02
N ALA A 411 8.21 -15.37 -3.20
CA ALA A 411 7.11 -14.59 -3.79
C ALA A 411 6.70 -13.42 -2.88
N LEU A 412 6.58 -13.68 -1.58
CA LEU A 412 6.28 -12.66 -0.56
C LEU A 412 7.38 -11.58 -0.47
N THR A 413 8.65 -11.99 -0.58
CA THR A 413 9.77 -11.03 -0.61
C THR A 413 9.72 -10.16 -1.86
N ARG A 414 9.52 -10.75 -3.04
CA ARG A 414 9.37 -10.00 -4.30
C ARG A 414 8.20 -9.03 -4.23
N LEU A 415 7.05 -9.48 -3.72
CA LEU A 415 5.88 -8.64 -3.53
C LEU A 415 6.21 -7.43 -2.65
N SER A 416 6.89 -7.65 -1.52
CA SER A 416 7.27 -6.57 -0.60
C SER A 416 8.19 -5.51 -1.24
N LEU A 417 9.09 -5.93 -2.12
CA LEU A 417 9.99 -5.04 -2.84
C LEU A 417 9.25 -4.21 -3.90
N LEU A 418 8.23 -4.79 -4.54
CA LEU A 418 7.46 -4.13 -5.60
C LEU A 418 6.43 -3.15 -5.02
N ILE A 419 5.67 -3.55 -4.00
CA ILE A 419 4.57 -2.74 -3.43
C ILE A 419 5.10 -1.69 -2.45
N GLY A 420 6.17 -1.99 -1.72
CA GLY A 420 6.82 -1.03 -0.82
C GLY A 420 6.21 -0.99 0.59
N GLY A 421 5.95 0.23 1.08
CA GLY A 421 5.80 0.56 2.51
C GLY A 421 4.81 -0.32 3.28
N ASP A 422 3.65 -0.59 2.71
CA ASP A 422 2.52 -1.27 3.38
C ASP A 422 2.83 -2.71 3.82
N ILE A 423 3.75 -3.38 3.13
CA ILE A 423 4.16 -4.77 3.41
C ILE A 423 5.68 -4.89 3.59
N SER A 424 6.35 -3.77 3.90
CA SER A 424 7.80 -3.72 4.14
C SER A 424 8.26 -4.53 5.36
N TRP A 425 7.33 -4.92 6.24
CA TRP A 425 7.57 -5.77 7.41
C TRP A 425 7.75 -7.26 7.05
N VAL A 426 7.27 -7.69 5.88
CA VAL A 426 7.22 -9.11 5.47
C VAL A 426 8.60 -9.78 5.44
N PRO A 427 9.67 -9.19 4.85
CA PRO A 427 11.01 -9.80 4.87
C PRO A 427 11.54 -10.06 6.29
N SER A 428 11.38 -9.10 7.20
CA SER A 428 11.79 -9.23 8.60
C SER A 428 11.02 -10.33 9.32
N PHE A 429 9.71 -10.44 9.05
CA PHE A 429 8.87 -11.50 9.58
C PHE A 429 9.28 -12.89 9.06
N LEU A 430 9.60 -13.02 7.76
CA LEU A 430 10.11 -14.25 7.17
C LEU A 430 11.46 -14.67 7.76
N GLN A 431 12.36 -13.72 7.97
CA GLN A 431 13.66 -13.99 8.62
C GLN A 431 13.46 -14.47 10.07
N TRP A 432 12.55 -13.84 10.80
CA TRP A 432 12.16 -14.26 12.15
C TRP A 432 11.61 -15.69 12.16
N LEU A 433 10.67 -16.03 11.27
CA LEU A 433 10.11 -17.38 11.15
C LEU A 433 11.19 -18.45 10.90
N LYS A 434 12.10 -18.20 9.95
CA LYS A 434 13.23 -19.12 9.67
C LYS A 434 14.14 -19.30 10.88
N SER A 435 14.36 -18.22 11.64
CA SER A 435 15.18 -18.29 12.86
C SER A 435 14.55 -19.16 13.94
N ARG A 436 13.21 -19.18 14.01
CA ARG A 436 12.43 -20.00 14.94
C ARG A 436 12.46 -21.47 14.54
N GLU A 437 12.22 -21.78 13.27
CA GLU A 437 12.25 -23.16 12.76
C GLU A 437 13.60 -23.84 13.04
N ARG A 438 14.71 -23.11 12.87
CA ARG A 438 16.06 -23.62 13.19
C ARG A 438 16.31 -23.91 14.68
N LYS A 439 15.51 -23.35 15.60
CA LYS A 439 15.64 -23.61 17.04
C LYS A 439 14.79 -24.79 17.50
N GLU A 440 13.78 -25.16 16.72
CA GLU A 440 12.89 -26.30 17.00
C GLU A 440 13.46 -27.62 16.45
N GLN A 441 14.40 -27.55 15.50
CA GLN A 441 15.23 -28.66 15.00
C GLN A 441 16.46 -28.86 15.89
#